data_AF-A0A7X8R1A3-F1
#
_entry.id   AF-A0A7X8R1A3-F1
#
_cell.length_a   1.000
_cell.length_b   1.000
_cell.length_c   1.000
_cell.angle_alpha   90.00
_cell.angle_beta   90.00
_cell.angle_gamma   90.00
#
_symmetry.space_group_name_H-M   'P 1'
#
loop_
_entity.id
_entity.type
_entity.pdbx_description
1 polymer ?
#
loop_
_entity_poly.entity_id
_entity_poly.type
_entity_poly.pdbx_seq_one_letter_code
_entity_poly.pdbx_strand_id
1 'polypeptide(L)'
;MEAAREIKERAEKLKANSEQSRINAYAVYERTNESLRLSIEKAKSIEKIQQLTDTILAISSQTNLLALNAAIEAARAGEFGRGFTVVADEIRNLAEDSKNAVGEIQAVVNEVMVSVEDLVNDSMNILQFVDGQVINDYNILVQTGEQYSSDADFVNDLMQSFATKSNQLHESTTHLLMAIDEITNAANEGALGASNIAEKSGSIISKTDEVVRYAVETKNSSQKLSQKVQRFIV
;
A
#
# COMPACT_ATOMS: atom_id res chain seq x y z
N MET A 1 10.65 -13.43 13.57
CA MET A 1 10.58 -14.37 12.44
C MET A 1 9.14 -14.58 12.00
N GLU A 2 8.23 -14.97 12.90
CA GLU A 2 6.80 -15.17 12.54
C GLU A 2 6.11 -13.92 11.99
N ALA A 3 6.32 -12.75 12.62
CA ALA A 3 5.78 -11.48 12.13
C ALA A 3 6.29 -11.10 10.72
N ALA A 4 7.59 -11.32 10.43
CA ALA A 4 8.16 -11.04 9.11
C ALA A 4 7.56 -11.98 8.05
N ARG A 5 7.40 -13.27 8.39
CA ARG A 5 6.73 -14.24 7.52
C ARG A 5 5.27 -13.85 7.24
N GLU A 6 4.55 -13.38 8.25
CA GLU A 6 3.18 -12.92 8.09
C GLU A 6 3.08 -11.68 7.19
N ILE A 7 4.00 -10.71 7.35
CA ILE A 7 4.07 -9.54 6.45
C ILE A 7 4.32 -9.99 5.01
N LYS A 8 5.26 -10.93 4.80
CA LYS A 8 5.56 -11.47 3.47
C LYS A 8 4.34 -12.14 2.84
N GLU A 9 3.63 -12.98 3.58
CA GLU A 9 2.41 -13.64 3.10
C GLU A 9 1.31 -12.63 2.73
N ARG A 10 1.11 -11.60 3.56
CA ARG A 10 0.16 -10.51 3.26
C ARG A 10 0.57 -9.72 2.02
N ALA A 11 1.87 -9.48 1.84
CA ALA A 11 2.41 -8.78 0.68
C ALA A 11 2.24 -9.58 -0.63
N GLU A 12 2.52 -10.88 -0.59
CA GLU A 12 2.27 -11.79 -1.72
C GLU A 12 0.78 -11.86 -2.08
N LYS A 13 -0.09 -11.93 -1.07
CA LYS A 13 -1.54 -11.92 -1.28
C LYS A 13 -2.04 -10.60 -1.86
N LEU A 14 -1.53 -9.46 -1.38
CA LEU A 14 -1.82 -8.13 -1.93
C LEU A 14 -1.42 -8.09 -3.41
N LYS A 15 -0.23 -8.57 -3.75
CA LYS A 15 0.27 -8.63 -5.12
C LYS A 15 -0.63 -9.47 -6.01
N ALA A 16 -0.92 -10.69 -5.60
CA ALA A 16 -1.76 -11.62 -6.37
C ALA A 16 -3.18 -11.07 -6.60
N ASN A 17 -3.79 -10.51 -5.54
CA ASN A 17 -5.12 -9.91 -5.64
C ASN A 17 -5.13 -8.68 -6.55
N SER A 18 -4.12 -7.81 -6.44
CA SER A 18 -4.01 -6.60 -7.26
C SER A 18 -3.81 -6.94 -8.73
N GLU A 19 -2.99 -7.95 -9.02
CA GLU A 19 -2.76 -8.43 -10.39
C GLU A 19 -4.03 -9.05 -10.99
N GLN A 20 -4.77 -9.85 -10.20
CA GLN A 20 -6.06 -10.39 -10.64
C GLN A 20 -7.08 -9.27 -10.88
N SER A 21 -7.16 -8.29 -9.98
CA SER A 21 -8.04 -7.12 -10.14
C SER A 21 -7.67 -6.30 -11.38
N ARG A 22 -6.38 -6.14 -11.68
CA ARG A 22 -5.89 -5.49 -12.90
C ARG A 22 -6.36 -6.21 -14.16
N ILE A 23 -6.19 -7.52 -14.21
CA ILE A 23 -6.65 -8.37 -15.32
C ILE A 23 -8.17 -8.24 -15.49
N ASN A 24 -8.92 -8.29 -14.39
CA ASN A 24 -10.38 -8.15 -14.42
C ASN A 24 -10.80 -6.75 -14.91
N ALA A 25 -10.15 -5.69 -14.46
CA ALA A 25 -10.42 -4.33 -14.90
C ALA A 25 -10.16 -4.17 -16.40
N TYR A 26 -9.05 -4.72 -16.91
CA TYR A 26 -8.75 -4.71 -18.34
C TYR A 26 -9.79 -5.50 -19.15
N ALA A 27 -10.22 -6.66 -18.66
CA ALA A 27 -11.27 -7.44 -19.33
C ALA A 27 -12.62 -6.71 -19.37
N VAL A 28 -12.98 -5.99 -18.30
CA VAL A 28 -14.18 -5.14 -18.26
C VAL A 28 -14.03 -3.96 -19.23
N TYR A 29 -12.87 -3.32 -19.27
CA TYR A 29 -12.56 -2.24 -20.21
C TYR A 29 -12.77 -2.69 -21.66
N GLU A 30 -12.14 -3.79 -22.07
CA GLU A 30 -12.23 -4.31 -23.44
C GLU A 30 -13.68 -4.65 -23.82
N ARG A 31 -14.39 -5.35 -22.95
CA ARG A 31 -15.79 -5.73 -23.19
C ARG A 31 -16.71 -4.50 -23.31
N THR A 32 -16.51 -3.51 -22.43
CA THR A 32 -17.31 -2.28 -22.46
C THR A 32 -17.01 -1.46 -23.70
N ASN A 33 -15.73 -1.36 -24.10
CA ASN A 33 -15.32 -0.67 -25.31
C ASN A 33 -15.91 -1.32 -26.58
N GLU A 34 -15.86 -2.66 -26.67
CA GLU A 34 -16.50 -3.39 -27.76
C GLU A 34 -18.02 -3.17 -27.79
N SER A 35 -18.67 -3.30 -26.63
CA SER A 35 -20.12 -3.08 -26.51
C SER A 35 -20.52 -1.66 -26.89
N LEU A 36 -19.73 -0.66 -26.49
CA LEU A 36 -19.96 0.74 -26.85
C LEU A 36 -19.89 0.93 -28.36
N ARG A 37 -18.86 0.38 -29.01
CA ARG A 37 -18.71 0.42 -30.48
C ARG A 37 -19.92 -0.19 -31.19
N LEU A 38 -20.41 -1.34 -30.71
CA LEU A 38 -21.60 -2.00 -31.26
C LEU A 38 -22.87 -1.16 -31.05
N SER A 39 -23.02 -0.52 -29.89
CA SER A 39 -24.15 0.37 -29.60
C SER A 39 -24.16 1.60 -30.50
N ILE A 40 -23.00 2.23 -30.75
CA ILE A 40 -22.86 3.35 -31.69
C ILE A 40 -23.27 2.93 -33.10
N GLU A 41 -22.83 1.75 -33.55
CA GLU A 41 -23.21 1.24 -34.88
C GLU A 41 -24.72 0.99 -35.00
N LYS A 42 -25.35 0.47 -33.92
CA LYS A 42 -26.81 0.30 -33.88
C LYS A 42 -27.55 1.63 -33.85
N ALA A 43 -27.02 2.64 -33.16
CA ALA A 43 -27.62 3.97 -33.06
C ALA A 43 -27.72 4.66 -34.43
N LYS A 44 -26.85 4.36 -35.40
CA LYS A 44 -27.01 4.81 -36.79
C LYS A 44 -28.35 4.40 -37.43
N SER A 45 -29.04 3.38 -36.89
CA SER A 45 -30.38 3.02 -37.35
C SER A 45 -31.42 4.10 -37.04
N ILE A 46 -31.15 4.97 -36.06
CA ILE A 46 -32.00 6.13 -35.71
C ILE A 46 -31.96 7.17 -36.84
N GLU A 47 -30.82 7.35 -37.50
CA GLU A 47 -30.72 8.22 -38.69
C GLU A 47 -31.68 7.76 -39.81
N LYS A 48 -31.93 6.45 -39.93
CA LYS A 48 -32.92 5.93 -40.90
C LYS A 48 -34.35 6.31 -40.50
N ILE A 49 -34.65 6.41 -39.21
CA ILE A 49 -35.96 6.88 -38.73
C ILE A 49 -36.13 8.34 -39.12
N GLN A 50 -35.09 9.18 -38.96
CA GLN A 50 -35.10 10.57 -39.43
C GLN A 50 -35.46 10.66 -40.93
N GLN A 51 -34.77 9.88 -41.77
CA GLN A 51 -35.05 9.85 -43.22
C GLN A 51 -36.48 9.39 -43.55
N LEU A 52 -37.01 8.41 -42.82
CA LEU A 52 -38.39 7.96 -42.98
C LEU A 52 -39.37 9.06 -42.57
N THR A 53 -39.14 9.75 -41.45
CA THR A 53 -39.98 10.86 -41.02
C THR A 53 -39.97 12.01 -42.03
N ASP A 54 -38.82 12.35 -42.60
CA ASP A 54 -38.72 13.38 -43.65
C ASP A 54 -39.50 12.98 -44.91
N THR A 55 -39.46 11.69 -45.28
CA THR A 55 -40.24 11.14 -46.40
C THR A 55 -41.73 11.24 -46.12
N ILE A 56 -42.19 10.87 -44.92
CA ILE A 56 -43.62 10.94 -44.55
C ILE A 56 -44.07 12.41 -44.52
N LEU A 57 -43.23 13.32 -44.03
CA LEU A 57 -43.51 14.76 -44.03
C LEU A 57 -43.70 15.29 -45.46
N ALA A 58 -42.86 14.86 -46.40
CA ALA A 58 -42.98 15.20 -47.81
C ALA A 58 -44.27 14.64 -48.43
N ILE A 59 -44.62 13.37 -48.14
CA ILE A 59 -45.87 12.73 -48.60
C ILE A 59 -47.10 13.44 -48.03
N SER A 60 -47.11 13.75 -46.73
CA SER A 60 -48.18 14.50 -46.08
C SER A 60 -48.34 15.88 -46.72
N SER A 61 -47.24 16.60 -46.95
CA SER A 61 -47.26 17.91 -47.62
C SER A 61 -47.80 17.83 -49.05
N GLN A 62 -47.41 16.82 -49.81
CA GLN A 62 -47.93 16.58 -51.16
C GLN A 62 -49.41 16.20 -51.14
N THR A 63 -49.84 15.39 -50.18
CA THR A 63 -51.24 14.96 -49.99
C THR A 63 -52.11 16.16 -49.62
N ASN A 64 -51.64 17.03 -48.74
CA ASN A 64 -52.30 18.28 -48.36
C ASN A 64 -52.50 19.18 -49.60
N LEU A 65 -51.48 19.30 -50.45
CA LEU A 65 -51.56 20.08 -51.69
C LEU A 65 -52.51 19.47 -52.72
N LEU A 66 -52.53 18.13 -52.86
CA LEU A 66 -53.48 17.41 -53.70
C LEU A 66 -54.92 17.58 -53.20
N ALA A 67 -55.14 17.48 -51.90
CA ALA A 67 -56.43 17.69 -51.26
C ALA A 67 -56.94 19.11 -51.46
N LEU A 68 -56.06 20.12 -51.35
CA LEU A 68 -56.38 21.50 -51.64
C LEU A 68 -56.82 21.69 -53.10
N ASN A 69 -56.09 21.11 -54.05
CA ASN A 69 -56.46 21.16 -55.47
C ASN A 69 -57.80 20.47 -55.73
N ALA A 70 -58.07 19.34 -55.08
CA ALA A 70 -59.35 18.63 -55.18
C ALA A 70 -60.50 19.44 -54.58
N ALA A 71 -60.30 20.12 -53.45
CA ALA A 71 -61.29 20.99 -52.84
C ALA A 71 -61.62 22.19 -53.75
N ILE A 72 -60.61 22.78 -54.39
CA ILE A 72 -60.79 23.87 -55.38
C ILE A 72 -61.63 23.39 -56.56
N GLU A 73 -61.31 22.23 -57.15
CA GLU A 73 -62.03 21.73 -58.33
C GLU A 73 -63.45 21.25 -57.98
N ALA A 74 -63.64 20.70 -56.77
CA ALA A 74 -64.96 20.35 -56.25
C ALA A 74 -65.85 21.59 -56.04
N ALA A 75 -65.29 22.69 -55.51
CA ALA A 75 -66.00 23.97 -55.40
C ALA A 75 -66.38 24.52 -56.79
N ARG A 76 -65.53 24.29 -57.79
CA ARG A 76 -65.74 24.72 -59.19
C ARG A 76 -66.89 23.98 -59.88
N ALA A 77 -67.15 22.73 -59.49
CA ALA A 77 -68.27 21.92 -59.98
C ALA A 77 -69.64 22.30 -59.36
N GLY A 78 -69.68 23.24 -58.41
CA GLY A 78 -70.90 23.76 -57.80
C GLY A 78 -71.68 22.70 -57.01
N GLU A 79 -73.00 22.61 -57.20
CA GLU A 79 -73.88 21.67 -56.49
C GLU A 79 -73.47 20.19 -56.67
N PHE A 80 -72.91 19.82 -57.84
CA PHE A 80 -72.48 18.45 -58.12
C PHE A 80 -71.17 18.05 -57.40
N GLY A 81 -70.40 19.04 -56.91
CA GLY A 81 -69.11 18.83 -56.22
C GLY A 81 -69.18 18.84 -54.70
N ARG A 82 -70.36 19.07 -54.09
CA ARG A 82 -70.51 19.16 -52.63
C ARG A 82 -69.96 17.96 -51.87
N GLY A 83 -70.26 16.74 -52.33
CA GLY A 83 -69.75 15.52 -51.70
C GLY A 83 -68.24 15.36 -51.80
N PHE A 84 -67.65 15.76 -52.93
CA PHE A 84 -66.20 15.73 -53.15
C PHE A 84 -65.46 16.79 -52.32
N THR A 85 -66.10 17.93 -52.05
CA THR A 85 -65.51 18.98 -51.18
C THR A 85 -65.31 18.46 -49.77
N VAL A 86 -66.31 17.78 -49.19
CA VAL A 86 -66.22 17.19 -47.85
C VAL A 86 -65.09 16.16 -47.77
N VAL A 87 -64.97 15.30 -48.78
CA VAL A 87 -63.89 14.30 -48.83
C VAL A 87 -62.52 14.97 -48.98
N ALA A 88 -62.40 16.01 -49.81
CA ALA A 88 -61.14 16.74 -49.98
C ALA A 88 -60.71 17.44 -48.68
N ASP A 89 -61.63 18.07 -47.95
CA ASP A 89 -61.35 18.68 -46.64
C ASP A 89 -60.94 17.64 -45.60
N GLU A 90 -61.56 16.45 -45.59
CA GLU A 90 -61.18 15.36 -44.70
C GLU A 90 -59.76 14.85 -44.98
N ILE A 91 -59.41 14.65 -46.26
CA ILE A 91 -58.04 14.27 -46.67
C ILE A 91 -57.03 15.36 -46.27
N ARG A 92 -57.41 16.63 -46.39
CA ARG A 92 -56.58 17.77 -45.98
C ARG A 92 -56.29 17.74 -44.48
N ASN A 93 -57.31 17.51 -43.66
CA ASN A 93 -57.18 17.39 -42.21
C ASN A 93 -56.30 16.19 -41.83
N LEU A 94 -56.52 15.02 -42.43
CA LEU A 94 -55.70 13.82 -42.25
C LEU A 94 -54.23 14.07 -42.61
N ALA A 95 -53.97 14.83 -43.68
CA ALA A 95 -52.61 15.18 -44.08
C ALA A 95 -51.93 16.09 -43.04
N GLU A 96 -52.63 17.11 -42.52
CA GLU A 96 -52.09 18.00 -41.48
C GLU A 96 -51.88 17.27 -40.15
N ASP A 97 -52.80 16.39 -39.73
CA ASP A 97 -52.65 15.55 -38.54
C ASP A 97 -51.44 14.62 -38.69
N SER A 98 -51.24 14.04 -39.88
CA SER A 98 -50.06 13.22 -40.17
C SER A 98 -48.76 14.04 -40.09
N LYS A 99 -48.78 15.30 -40.55
CA LYS A 99 -47.63 16.21 -40.45
C LYS A 99 -47.28 16.51 -38.98
N ASN A 100 -48.30 16.79 -38.16
CA ASN A 100 -48.11 17.05 -36.74
C ASN A 100 -47.55 15.84 -36.01
N ALA A 101 -48.11 14.65 -36.26
CA ALA A 101 -47.61 13.39 -35.69
C ALA A 101 -46.14 13.11 -36.10
N VAL A 102 -45.77 13.36 -37.35
CA VAL A 102 -44.38 13.24 -37.80
C VAL A 102 -43.46 14.24 -37.10
N GLY A 103 -43.92 15.46 -36.87
CA GLY A 103 -43.17 16.47 -36.11
C GLY A 103 -42.91 16.04 -34.67
N GLU A 104 -43.88 15.43 -34.00
CA GLU A 104 -43.69 14.84 -32.67
C GLU A 104 -42.69 13.68 -32.70
N ILE A 105 -42.74 12.81 -33.72
CA ILE A 105 -41.76 11.72 -33.88
C ILE A 105 -40.35 12.29 -34.06
N GLN A 106 -40.16 13.31 -34.90
CA GLN A 106 -38.87 13.96 -35.09
C GLN A 106 -38.33 14.58 -33.80
N ALA A 107 -39.19 15.18 -32.97
CA ALA A 107 -38.80 15.72 -31.68
C ALA A 107 -38.28 14.61 -30.74
N VAL A 108 -39.01 13.48 -30.65
CA VAL A 108 -38.59 12.32 -29.85
C VAL A 108 -37.30 11.71 -30.39
N VAL A 109 -37.16 11.57 -31.71
CA VAL A 109 -35.93 11.05 -32.34
C VAL A 109 -34.73 11.91 -32.00
N ASN A 110 -34.87 13.24 -32.05
CA ASN A 110 -33.80 14.16 -31.66
C ASN A 110 -33.42 14.03 -30.18
N GLU A 111 -34.40 13.91 -29.28
CA GLU A 111 -34.15 13.69 -27.85
C GLU A 111 -33.39 12.39 -27.60
N VAL A 112 -33.77 11.32 -28.30
CA VAL A 112 -33.06 10.02 -28.23
C VAL A 112 -31.63 10.14 -28.76
N MET A 113 -31.41 10.86 -29.87
CA MET A 113 -30.06 11.07 -30.42
C MET A 113 -29.15 11.80 -29.43
N VAL A 114 -29.63 12.88 -28.81
CA VAL A 114 -28.88 13.61 -27.76
C VAL A 114 -28.57 12.69 -26.59
N SER A 115 -29.54 11.92 -26.11
CA SER A 115 -29.35 10.97 -25.00
C SER A 115 -28.30 9.89 -25.33
N VAL A 116 -28.25 9.44 -26.59
CA VAL A 116 -27.24 8.48 -27.06
C VAL A 116 -25.85 9.13 -27.11
N GLU A 117 -25.75 10.37 -27.58
CA GLU A 117 -24.49 11.12 -27.63
C GLU A 117 -23.91 11.34 -26.23
N ASP A 118 -24.76 11.76 -25.28
CA ASP A 118 -24.38 11.91 -23.87
C ASP A 118 -23.88 10.59 -23.28
N LEU A 119 -24.61 9.49 -23.52
CA LEU A 119 -24.21 8.15 -23.06
C LEU A 119 -22.86 7.72 -23.63
N VAL A 120 -22.58 8.04 -24.91
CA VAL A 120 -21.30 7.73 -25.54
C VAL A 120 -20.18 8.52 -24.89
N ASN A 121 -20.36 9.82 -24.67
CA ASN A 121 -19.39 10.68 -24.02
C ASN A 121 -19.07 10.22 -22.58
N ASP A 122 -20.11 9.92 -21.80
CA ASP A 122 -19.95 9.42 -20.44
C ASP A 122 -19.23 8.06 -20.41
N SER A 123 -19.57 7.17 -21.34
CA SER A 123 -18.92 5.87 -21.47
C SER A 123 -17.44 6.01 -21.83
N MET A 124 -17.09 6.94 -22.73
CA MET A 124 -15.69 7.24 -23.07
C MET A 124 -14.91 7.80 -21.88
N ASN A 125 -15.52 8.68 -21.09
CA ASN A 125 -14.91 9.21 -19.87
C ASN A 125 -14.61 8.09 -18.85
N ILE A 126 -15.54 7.14 -18.67
CA ILE A 126 -15.34 5.98 -17.80
C ILE A 126 -14.22 5.09 -18.33
N LEU A 127 -14.19 4.80 -19.64
CA LEU A 127 -13.13 4.01 -20.26
C LEU A 127 -11.76 4.67 -20.04
N GLN A 128 -11.66 5.98 -20.25
CA GLN A 128 -10.42 6.73 -20.03
C GLN A 128 -9.99 6.71 -18.55
N PHE A 129 -10.92 6.82 -17.61
CA PHE A 129 -10.62 6.69 -16.18
C PHE A 129 -10.10 5.29 -15.83
N VAL A 130 -10.71 4.24 -16.37
CA VAL A 130 -10.27 2.86 -16.13
C VAL A 130 -8.87 2.63 -16.69
N ASP A 131 -8.62 3.04 -17.94
CA ASP A 131 -7.33 2.86 -18.60
C ASP A 131 -6.21 3.71 -17.98
N GLY A 132 -6.47 5.01 -17.80
CA GLY A 132 -5.46 5.97 -17.36
C GLY A 132 -5.19 5.95 -15.86
N GLN A 133 -6.16 5.56 -15.03
CA GLN A 133 -6.04 5.64 -13.58
C GLN A 133 -6.18 4.28 -12.90
N VAL A 134 -7.28 3.55 -13.11
CA VAL A 134 -7.56 2.32 -12.35
C VAL A 134 -6.51 1.23 -12.63
N ILE A 135 -6.15 1.01 -13.89
CA ILE A 135 -5.11 0.03 -14.26
C ILE A 135 -3.75 0.43 -13.66
N ASN A 136 -3.42 1.72 -13.70
CA ASN A 136 -2.18 2.23 -13.13
C ASN A 136 -2.15 2.08 -11.60
N ASP A 137 -3.25 2.34 -10.92
CA ASP A 137 -3.38 2.17 -9.47
C ASP A 137 -3.14 0.70 -9.07
N TYR A 138 -3.63 -0.26 -9.85
CA TYR A 138 -3.32 -1.68 -9.61
C TYR A 138 -1.84 -2.01 -9.82
N ASN A 139 -1.17 -1.43 -10.82
CA ASN A 139 0.28 -1.60 -10.99
C ASN A 139 1.05 -1.08 -9.77
N ILE A 140 0.66 0.07 -9.23
CA ILE A 140 1.26 0.64 -8.02
C ILE A 140 1.06 -0.30 -6.82
N LEU A 141 -0.13 -0.89 -6.67
CA LEU A 141 -0.40 -1.86 -5.59
C LEU A 141 0.43 -3.13 -5.73
N VAL A 142 0.65 -3.62 -6.96
CA VAL A 142 1.55 -4.76 -7.24
C VAL A 142 2.97 -4.42 -6.79
N GLN A 143 3.50 -3.26 -7.20
CA GLN A 143 4.83 -2.79 -6.78
C GLN A 143 4.93 -2.60 -5.26
N THR A 144 3.89 -2.08 -4.62
CA THR A 144 3.82 -1.94 -3.16
C THR A 144 3.89 -3.30 -2.47
N GLY A 145 3.19 -4.31 -3.01
CA GLY A 145 3.30 -5.69 -2.52
C GLY A 145 4.71 -6.26 -2.68
N GLU A 146 5.43 -5.96 -3.77
CA GLU A 146 6.82 -6.38 -3.95
C GLU A 146 7.75 -5.72 -2.94
N GLN A 147 7.57 -4.42 -2.71
CA GLN A 147 8.34 -3.67 -1.72
C GLN A 147 8.13 -4.23 -0.31
N TYR A 148 6.88 -4.48 0.10
CA TYR A 148 6.60 -5.07 1.41
C TYR A 148 7.15 -6.49 1.57
N SER A 149 7.21 -7.28 0.50
CA SER A 149 7.87 -8.60 0.53
C SER A 149 9.37 -8.46 0.77
N SER A 150 10.02 -7.50 0.10
CA SER A 150 11.44 -7.20 0.32
C SER A 150 11.71 -6.67 1.72
N ASP A 151 10.84 -5.80 2.25
CA ASP A 151 10.97 -5.26 3.61
C ASP A 151 10.82 -6.37 4.66
N ALA A 152 9.93 -7.34 4.43
CA ALA A 152 9.77 -8.50 5.29
C ALA A 152 11.03 -9.37 5.33
N ASP A 153 11.66 -9.61 4.18
CA ASP A 153 12.93 -10.35 4.10
C ASP A 153 14.05 -9.61 4.86
N PHE A 154 14.14 -8.29 4.68
CA PHE A 154 15.09 -7.45 5.42
C PHE A 154 14.90 -7.53 6.94
N VAL A 155 13.65 -7.43 7.42
CA VAL A 155 13.34 -7.55 8.85
C VAL A 155 13.67 -8.95 9.38
N ASN A 156 13.43 -9.99 8.60
CA ASN A 156 13.77 -11.35 8.99
C ASN A 156 15.29 -11.51 9.19
N ASP A 157 16.10 -11.03 8.27
CA ASP A 157 17.56 -11.09 8.32
C ASP A 157 18.13 -10.26 9.49
N LEU A 158 17.55 -9.09 9.73
CA LEU A 158 17.87 -8.26 10.89
C LEU A 158 17.60 -9.02 12.20
N MET A 159 16.47 -9.70 12.30
CA MET A 159 16.12 -10.46 13.51
C MET A 159 17.02 -11.68 13.72
N GLN A 160 17.43 -12.35 12.64
CA GLN A 160 18.38 -13.46 12.74
C GLN A 160 19.74 -12.96 13.25
N SER A 161 20.23 -11.85 12.68
CA SER A 161 21.48 -11.21 13.12
C SER A 161 21.40 -10.78 14.59
N PHE A 162 20.27 -10.20 15.01
CA PHE A 162 20.04 -9.81 16.40
C PHE A 162 20.08 -11.03 17.35
N ALA A 163 19.44 -12.14 16.99
CA ALA A 163 19.46 -13.36 17.80
C ALA A 163 20.90 -13.90 17.97
N THR A 164 21.69 -13.92 16.89
CA THR A 164 23.11 -14.31 16.97
C THR A 164 23.90 -13.38 17.88
N LYS A 165 23.71 -12.06 17.76
CA LYS A 165 24.40 -11.07 18.62
C LYS A 165 23.98 -11.17 20.08
N SER A 166 22.71 -11.46 20.36
CA SER A 166 22.21 -11.68 21.71
C SER A 166 22.85 -12.90 22.37
N ASN A 167 23.03 -14.00 21.62
CA ASN A 167 23.73 -15.19 22.13
C ASN A 167 25.20 -14.90 22.44
N GLN A 168 25.90 -14.18 21.55
CA GLN A 168 27.30 -13.76 21.79
C GLN A 168 27.43 -12.89 23.05
N LEU A 169 26.47 -11.99 23.28
CA LEU A 169 26.42 -11.15 24.47
C LEU A 169 26.20 -11.99 25.74
N HIS A 170 25.32 -12.98 25.67
CA HIS A 170 25.07 -13.90 26.79
C HIS A 170 26.33 -14.68 27.17
N GLU A 171 27.04 -15.25 26.19
CA GLU A 171 28.31 -15.94 26.40
C GLU A 171 29.37 -15.01 27.03
N SER A 172 29.50 -13.78 26.49
CA SER A 172 30.42 -12.78 27.03
C SER A 172 30.09 -12.40 28.48
N THR A 173 28.80 -12.31 28.82
CA THR A 173 28.33 -12.01 30.19
C THR A 173 28.68 -13.16 31.14
N THR A 174 28.53 -14.41 30.70
CA THR A 174 28.93 -15.59 31.47
C THR A 174 30.44 -15.60 31.74
N HIS A 175 31.27 -15.29 30.73
CA HIS A 175 32.71 -15.17 30.92
C HIS A 175 33.09 -14.06 31.90
N LEU A 176 32.39 -12.91 31.87
CA LEU A 176 32.61 -11.84 32.85
C LEU A 176 32.29 -12.28 34.28
N LEU A 177 31.22 -13.06 34.49
CA LEU A 177 30.89 -13.60 35.81
C LEU A 177 31.99 -14.54 36.32
N MET A 178 32.56 -15.38 35.46
CA MET A 178 33.71 -16.24 35.83
C MET A 178 34.93 -15.42 36.21
N ALA A 179 35.27 -14.39 35.43
CA ALA A 179 36.39 -13.51 35.72
C ALA A 179 36.21 -12.75 37.06
N ILE A 180 34.97 -12.34 37.39
CA ILE A 180 34.67 -11.71 38.68
C ILE A 180 34.87 -12.68 39.84
N ASP A 181 34.50 -13.96 39.68
CA ASP A 181 34.73 -14.99 40.71
C ASP A 181 36.24 -15.22 40.93
N GLU A 182 37.02 -15.33 39.84
CA GLU A 182 38.48 -15.45 39.91
C GLU A 182 39.14 -14.25 40.61
N ILE A 183 38.70 -13.02 40.28
CA ILE A 183 39.17 -11.80 40.95
C ILE A 183 38.82 -11.83 42.45
N THR A 184 37.61 -12.28 42.79
CA THR A 184 37.17 -12.37 44.18
C THR A 184 38.02 -13.37 44.97
N ASN A 185 38.31 -14.53 44.39
CA ASN A 185 39.18 -15.54 44.99
C ASN A 185 40.62 -15.01 45.17
N ALA A 186 41.19 -14.39 44.13
CA ALA A 186 42.52 -13.78 44.20
C ALA A 186 42.61 -12.65 45.24
N ALA A 187 41.57 -11.82 45.36
CA ALA A 187 41.50 -10.78 46.37
C ALA A 187 41.46 -11.36 47.79
N ASN A 188 40.72 -12.46 48.00
CA ASN A 188 40.65 -13.15 49.28
C ASN A 188 41.98 -13.81 49.66
N GLU A 189 42.65 -14.47 48.72
CA GLU A 189 44.01 -15.01 48.93
C GLU A 189 45.02 -13.91 49.24
N GLY A 190 44.95 -12.78 48.53
CA GLY A 190 45.80 -11.61 48.78
C GLY A 190 45.60 -11.04 50.19
N ALA A 191 44.34 -10.95 50.66
CA ALA A 191 44.02 -10.50 52.01
C ALA A 191 44.56 -11.46 53.10
N LEU A 192 44.42 -12.78 52.90
CA LEU A 192 44.99 -13.79 53.78
C LEU A 192 46.53 -13.71 53.80
N GLY A 193 47.15 -13.54 52.65
CA GLY A 193 48.60 -13.35 52.51
C GLY A 193 49.09 -12.13 53.28
N ALA A 194 48.41 -10.98 53.12
CA ALA A 194 48.74 -9.75 53.85
C ALA A 194 48.59 -9.92 55.37
N SER A 195 47.55 -10.62 55.84
CA SER A 195 47.34 -10.94 57.26
C SER A 195 48.49 -11.79 57.82
N ASN A 196 48.88 -12.85 57.11
CA ASN A 196 50.02 -13.71 57.49
C ASN A 196 51.34 -12.93 57.56
N ILE A 197 51.59 -12.02 56.61
CA ILE A 197 52.78 -11.15 56.60
C ILE A 197 52.77 -10.24 57.84
N ALA A 198 51.63 -9.64 58.18
CA ALA A 198 51.51 -8.78 59.35
C ALA A 198 51.82 -9.55 60.65
N GLU A 199 51.28 -10.76 60.80
CA GLU A 199 51.53 -11.63 61.96
C GLU A 199 53.03 -11.99 62.08
N LYS A 200 53.67 -12.37 60.97
CA LYS A 200 55.09 -12.75 60.93
C LYS A 200 56.00 -11.56 61.16
N SER A 201 55.62 -10.39 60.68
CA SER A 201 56.29 -9.13 60.99
C SER A 201 56.24 -8.83 62.49
N GLY A 202 55.09 -9.06 63.15
CA GLY A 202 54.97 -8.95 64.62
C GLY A 202 55.89 -9.92 65.36
N SER A 203 55.99 -11.17 64.90
CA SER A 203 56.93 -12.15 65.48
C SER A 203 58.40 -11.74 65.30
N ILE A 204 58.76 -11.17 64.14
CA ILE A 204 60.11 -10.64 63.88
C ILE A 204 60.45 -9.51 64.86
N ILE A 205 59.51 -8.60 65.14
CA ILE A 205 59.72 -7.53 66.12
C ILE A 205 60.04 -8.13 67.50
N SER A 206 59.24 -9.08 67.97
CA SER A 206 59.49 -9.76 69.26
C SER A 206 60.86 -10.45 69.33
N LYS A 207 61.25 -11.18 68.28
CA LYS A 207 62.59 -11.78 68.19
C LYS A 207 63.71 -10.74 68.14
N THR A 208 63.45 -9.60 67.50
CA THR A 208 64.42 -8.50 67.44
C THR A 208 64.65 -7.92 68.83
N ASP A 209 63.60 -7.77 69.64
CA ASP A 209 63.71 -7.34 71.05
C ASP A 209 64.55 -8.33 71.89
N GLU A 210 64.37 -9.64 71.67
CA GLU A 210 65.21 -10.67 72.32
C GLU A 210 66.68 -10.55 71.90
N VAL A 211 66.97 -10.36 70.61
CA VAL A 211 68.33 -10.16 70.11
C VAL A 211 68.96 -8.91 70.72
N VAL A 212 68.23 -7.81 70.80
CA VAL A 212 68.69 -6.58 71.49
C VAL A 212 69.01 -6.88 72.95
N ARG A 213 68.16 -7.61 73.66
CA ARG A 213 68.42 -8.02 75.06
C ARG A 213 69.70 -8.85 75.16
N TYR A 214 69.87 -9.88 74.34
CA TYR A 214 71.08 -10.71 74.34
C TYR A 214 72.34 -9.92 73.98
N ALA A 215 72.24 -8.95 73.07
CA ALA A 215 73.37 -8.08 72.73
C ALA A 215 73.79 -7.21 73.93
N VAL A 216 72.83 -6.68 74.69
CA VAL A 216 73.09 -5.93 75.93
C VAL A 216 73.73 -6.83 77.01
N GLU A 217 73.19 -8.03 77.22
CA GLU A 217 73.77 -9.00 78.18
C GLU A 217 75.19 -9.43 77.80
N THR A 218 75.43 -9.66 76.50
CA THR A 218 76.74 -10.03 75.96
C THR A 218 77.73 -8.88 76.13
N LYS A 219 77.32 -7.64 75.85
CA LYS A 219 78.13 -6.44 76.10
C LYS A 219 78.53 -6.35 77.57
N ASN A 220 77.57 -6.51 78.48
CA ASN A 220 77.81 -6.50 79.93
C ASN A 220 78.79 -7.61 80.35
N SER A 221 78.63 -8.81 79.80
CA SER A 221 79.51 -9.96 80.09
C SER A 221 80.93 -9.75 79.56
N SER A 222 81.07 -9.20 78.36
CA SER A 222 82.35 -8.82 77.76
C SER A 222 83.06 -7.74 78.58
N GLN A 223 82.33 -6.73 79.07
CA GLN A 223 82.87 -5.71 79.98
C GLN A 223 83.37 -6.33 81.29
N LYS A 224 82.60 -7.22 81.91
CA LYS A 224 83.02 -7.96 83.12
C LYS A 224 84.27 -8.80 82.86
N LEU A 225 84.34 -9.48 81.72
CA LEU A 225 85.52 -10.28 81.33
C LEU A 225 86.74 -9.39 81.12
N SER A 226 86.60 -8.28 80.40
CA SER A 226 87.66 -7.28 80.20
C SER A 226 88.19 -6.74 81.54
N GLN A 227 87.31 -6.38 82.47
CA GLN A 227 87.68 -5.97 83.82
C GLN A 227 88.46 -7.06 84.58
N LYS A 228 88.07 -8.33 84.44
CA LYS A 228 88.80 -9.45 85.06
C LYS A 228 90.18 -9.63 84.43
N VAL A 229 90.30 -9.57 83.11
CA VAL A 229 91.59 -9.69 82.40
C VAL A 229 92.54 -8.54 82.75
N GLN A 230 92.04 -7.30 82.88
CA GLN A 230 92.85 -6.16 83.32
C GLN A 230 93.52 -6.37 84.69
N ARG A 231 92.95 -7.22 85.57
CA ARG A 231 93.59 -7.56 86.86
C ARG A 231 94.79 -8.52 86.72
N PHE A 232 94.93 -9.21 85.59
CA PHE A 232 96.03 -10.15 85.30
C PHE A 232 97.10 -9.56 84.39
N ILE A 233 96.89 -8.36 83.85
CA ILE A 233 97.91 -7.59 83.15
C ILE A 233 98.71 -6.85 84.24
N VAL A 234 99.80 -7.47 84.68
CA VAL A 234 100.87 -6.88 85.51
C VAL A 234 101.99 -6.41 84.59
#